data_AF-A0A378BF20-F1
#
_entry.id   AF-A0A378BF20-F1
#
_cell.length_a   1.000
_cell.length_b   1.000
_cell.length_c   1.000
_cell.angle_alpha   90.00
_cell.angle_beta   90.00
_cell.angle_gamma   90.00
#
_symmetry.space_group_name_H-M   'P 1'
#
loop_
_entity.id
_entity.type
_entity.pdbx_description
1 polymer ?
#
loop_
_entity_poly.entity_id
_entity_poly.type
_entity_poly.pdbx_seq_one_letter_code
_entity_poly.pdbx_strand_id
1 'polypeptide(L)'
;MQAECTFTNHAFDSLIPALKFKKYDAVISGMDITPERSKQVAFTDPYYANSALVIAKKDAFHSFDDLKGKRIGMENGTTHQKYLQDKHPEVKTVAYDSYQNAIIDLKKWPYRRRVRRHPRWSTNG
;
A
#
# COMPACT_ATOMS: atom_id res chain seq x y z
N MET A 1 -12.59 -6.08 32.56
CA MET A 1 -12.38 -4.62 32.42
C MET A 1 -13.36 -4.10 31.40
N GLN A 2 -14.04 -3.00 31.69
CA GLN A 2 -14.74 -2.19 30.68
C GLN A 2 -13.81 -1.02 30.37
N ALA A 3 -13.39 -0.91 29.12
CA ALA A 3 -12.58 0.21 28.63
C ALA A 3 -13.40 0.94 27.57
N GLU A 4 -13.35 2.27 27.59
CA GLU A 4 -13.90 3.07 26.51
C GLU A 4 -12.86 3.21 25.41
N CYS A 5 -13.22 2.82 24.18
CA CYS A 5 -12.32 2.87 23.03
C CYS A 5 -12.64 4.10 22.17
N THR A 6 -11.61 4.89 21.88
CA THR A 6 -11.66 5.92 20.85
C THR A 6 -10.69 5.57 19.74
N PHE A 7 -11.07 5.84 18.49
CA PHE A 7 -10.25 5.51 17.33
C PHE A 7 -9.80 6.79 16.63
N THR A 8 -8.49 6.88 16.35
CA THR A 8 -7.90 7.93 15.53
C THR A 8 -7.26 7.32 14.30
N ASN A 9 -7.56 7.91 13.13
CA ASN A 9 -7.04 7.42 11.86
C ASN A 9 -5.75 8.16 11.48
N HIS A 10 -4.71 7.40 11.11
CA HIS A 10 -3.42 7.91 10.68
C HIS A 10 -2.87 7.03 9.54
N ALA A 11 -1.92 7.55 8.77
CA ALA A 11 -1.23 6.77 7.74
C ALA A 11 -0.50 5.58 8.37
N PHE A 12 -0.53 4.43 7.70
CA PHE A 12 -0.04 3.16 8.25
C PHE A 12 1.43 3.19 8.69
N ASP A 13 2.29 3.85 7.91
CA ASP A 13 3.72 4.02 8.19
C ASP A 13 4.00 4.87 9.44
N SER A 14 3.06 5.71 9.85
CA SER A 14 3.17 6.55 11.04
C SER A 14 2.76 5.84 12.34
N LEU A 15 2.10 4.68 12.25
CA LEU A 15 1.50 4.00 13.41
C LEU A 15 2.52 3.60 14.48
N ILE A 16 3.61 2.95 14.06
CA ILE A 16 4.67 2.51 15.00
C ILE A 16 5.39 3.71 15.64
N PRO A 17 5.85 4.72 14.88
CA PRO A 17 6.43 5.91 15.48
C PRO A 17 5.49 6.59 16.49
N ALA A 18 4.22 6.81 16.14
CA ALA A 18 3.30 7.51 17.01
C ALA A 18 2.88 6.70 18.25
N LEU A 19 2.84 5.36 18.17
CA LEU A 19 2.73 4.49 19.35
C LEU A 19 3.94 4.66 20.28
N LYS A 20 5.16 4.71 19.74
CA LYS A 20 6.38 4.95 20.54
C LYS A 20 6.38 6.33 21.20
N PHE A 21 5.81 7.33 20.54
CA PHE A 21 5.61 8.67 21.10
C PHE A 21 4.40 8.77 22.03
N LYS A 22 3.73 7.66 22.34
CA LYS A 22 2.57 7.60 23.24
C LYS A 22 1.41 8.51 22.81
N LYS A 23 1.21 8.68 21.50
CA LYS A 23 0.03 9.40 20.98
C LYS A 23 -1.27 8.62 21.16
N TYR A 24 -1.17 7.32 21.35
CA TYR A 24 -2.25 6.38 21.63
C TYR A 24 -1.69 5.13 22.31
N ASP A 25 -2.56 4.36 22.95
CA ASP A 25 -2.17 3.23 23.79
C ASP A 25 -1.97 1.92 23.00
N ALA A 26 -2.65 1.77 21.86
CA ALA A 26 -2.61 0.56 21.05
C ALA A 26 -2.81 0.88 19.55
N VAL A 27 -2.35 -0.05 18.71
CA VAL A 27 -2.56 -0.01 17.24
C VAL A 27 -3.28 -1.28 16.81
N ILE A 28 -4.39 -1.12 16.09
CA ILE A 28 -5.11 -2.20 15.43
C ILE A 28 -5.36 -1.84 13.96
N SER A 29 -4.55 -2.39 13.06
CA SER A 29 -4.57 -1.99 11.64
C SER A 29 -4.09 -3.12 10.70
N GLY A 30 -4.44 -4.38 11.00
CA GLY A 30 -4.02 -5.52 10.15
C GLY A 30 -2.50 -5.63 9.96
N MET A 31 -1.73 -5.15 10.95
CA MET A 31 -0.27 -5.04 10.86
C MET A 31 0.41 -6.39 11.07
N ASP A 32 1.20 -6.82 10.09
CA ASP A 32 2.04 -8.01 10.23
C ASP A 32 3.02 -7.91 11.40
N ILE A 33 3.12 -9.02 12.15
CA ILE A 33 4.18 -9.26 13.11
C ILE A 33 5.44 -9.61 12.32
N THR A 34 6.45 -8.74 12.38
CA THR A 34 7.74 -8.92 11.70
C THR A 34 8.88 -8.68 12.69
N PRO A 35 10.05 -9.31 12.53
CA PRO A 35 11.19 -9.10 13.43
C PRO A 35 11.59 -7.64 13.56
N GLU A 36 11.50 -6.85 12.49
CA GLU A 36 11.85 -5.43 12.50
C GLU A 36 10.86 -4.58 13.29
N ARG A 37 9.56 -4.94 13.29
CA ARG A 37 8.53 -4.26 14.09
C ARG A 37 8.55 -4.72 15.54
N SER A 38 8.78 -6.01 15.80
CA SER A 38 8.87 -6.58 17.16
C SER A 38 10.04 -6.03 17.96
N LYS A 39 11.10 -5.52 17.29
CA LYS A 39 12.18 -4.76 17.93
C LYS A 39 11.76 -3.37 18.40
N GLN A 40 10.65 -2.84 17.89
CA GLN A 40 10.21 -1.47 18.12
C GLN A 40 8.99 -1.39 19.04
N VAL A 41 8.10 -2.38 18.98
CA VAL A 41 6.82 -2.44 19.71
C VAL A 41 6.52 -3.88 20.14
N ALA A 42 5.73 -4.03 21.20
CA ALA A 42 5.18 -5.32 21.60
C ALA A 42 3.92 -5.63 20.75
N PHE A 43 3.76 -6.90 20.37
CA PHE A 43 2.55 -7.41 19.71
C PHE A 43 1.77 -8.30 20.66
N THR A 44 0.45 -8.34 20.48
CA THR A 44 -0.43 -9.35 21.09
C THR A 44 -0.28 -10.68 20.36
N ASP A 45 -1.00 -11.69 20.83
CA ASP A 45 -1.26 -12.88 20.02
C ASP A 45 -1.91 -12.49 18.68
N PRO A 46 -1.57 -13.18 17.58
CA PRO A 46 -2.12 -12.88 16.28
C PRO A 46 -3.62 -13.14 16.26
N TYR A 47 -4.40 -12.18 15.77
CA TYR A 47 -5.86 -12.28 15.69
C TYR A 47 -6.39 -12.64 14.29
N TYR A 48 -5.54 -12.55 13.26
CA TYR A 48 -5.93 -12.83 11.87
C TYR A 48 -4.70 -13.16 11.01
N ALA A 49 -4.84 -14.09 10.06
CA ALA A 49 -3.83 -14.39 9.05
C ALA A 49 -4.15 -13.63 7.76
N ASN A 50 -3.22 -12.80 7.30
CA ASN A 50 -3.37 -12.02 6.09
C ASN A 50 -2.63 -12.66 4.89
N SER A 51 -3.12 -12.36 3.69
CA SER A 51 -2.52 -12.80 2.43
C SER A 51 -2.46 -11.65 1.45
N ALA A 52 -1.39 -11.60 0.66
CA ALA A 52 -1.16 -10.59 -0.36
C ALA A 52 -1.89 -10.95 -1.67
N LEU A 53 -2.60 -10.00 -2.27
CA LEU A 53 -3.18 -10.14 -3.60
C LEU A 53 -2.96 -8.86 -4.42
N VAL A 54 -2.74 -9.02 -5.73
CA VAL A 54 -2.67 -7.91 -6.68
C VAL A 54 -4.03 -7.77 -7.36
N ILE A 55 -4.63 -6.59 -7.27
CA ILE A 55 -5.90 -6.28 -7.94
C ILE A 55 -5.61 -5.49 -9.22
N ALA A 56 -6.14 -5.98 -10.32
CA ALA A 56 -6.05 -5.31 -11.61
C ALA A 56 -7.41 -5.26 -12.31
N LYS A 57 -7.46 -4.55 -13.43
CA LYS A 57 -8.64 -4.58 -14.30
C LYS A 57 -8.84 -6.00 -14.84
N LYS A 58 -10.11 -6.35 -15.06
CA LYS A 58 -10.51 -7.61 -15.67
C LYS A 58 -9.71 -7.83 -16.96
N ASP A 59 -9.17 -9.04 -17.11
CA ASP A 59 -8.42 -9.52 -18.28
C ASP A 59 -7.17 -8.69 -18.65
N ALA A 60 -6.62 -7.92 -17.70
CA ALA A 60 -5.43 -7.09 -17.96
C ALA A 60 -4.09 -7.80 -17.71
N PHE A 61 -4.06 -8.75 -16.78
CA PHE A 61 -2.88 -9.51 -16.36
C PHE A 61 -3.34 -10.88 -15.88
N HIS A 62 -2.60 -11.94 -16.23
CA HIS A 62 -2.94 -13.33 -15.87
C HIS A 62 -1.84 -14.00 -15.03
N SER A 63 -0.66 -13.40 -15.00
CA SER A 63 0.50 -13.87 -14.24
C SER A 63 1.27 -12.71 -13.62
N PHE A 64 2.13 -13.02 -12.64
CA PHE A 64 3.07 -12.05 -12.10
C PHE A 64 4.08 -11.56 -13.15
N ASP A 65 4.42 -12.39 -14.14
CA ASP A 65 5.33 -12.03 -15.23
C ASP A 65 4.77 -10.88 -16.08
N ASP A 66 3.44 -10.76 -16.21
CA ASP A 66 2.82 -9.66 -16.95
C ASP A 66 3.00 -8.30 -16.25
N LEU A 67 3.37 -8.31 -14.96
CA LEU A 67 3.58 -7.13 -14.12
C LEU A 67 4.99 -6.54 -14.27
N LYS A 68 5.89 -7.21 -14.99
CA LYS A 68 7.25 -6.73 -15.25
C LYS A 68 7.23 -5.34 -15.91
N GLY A 69 7.96 -4.39 -15.31
CA GLY A 69 8.01 -2.99 -15.72
C GLY A 69 6.72 -2.19 -15.51
N LYS A 70 5.67 -2.80 -14.94
CA LYS A 70 4.42 -2.11 -14.60
C LYS A 70 4.55 -1.42 -13.25
N ARG A 71 3.58 -0.53 -12.98
CA ARG A 71 3.44 0.16 -11.71
C ARG A 71 2.39 -0.55 -10.87
N ILE A 72 2.75 -0.95 -9.65
CA ILE A 72 1.80 -1.48 -8.67
C ILE A 72 1.69 -0.46 -7.54
N GLY A 73 0.46 -0.03 -7.24
CA GLY A 73 0.16 0.86 -6.13
C GLY A 73 -0.10 0.06 -4.85
N MET A 74 0.47 0.51 -3.73
CA MET A 74 0.29 -0.10 -2.41
C MET A 74 0.44 0.95 -1.31
N GLU A 75 -0.02 0.62 -0.11
CA GLU A 75 0.16 1.46 1.06
C GLU A 75 1.62 1.42 1.56
N ASN A 76 2.14 2.59 1.95
CA ASN A 76 3.51 2.77 2.40
C ASN A 76 3.76 2.05 3.73
N GLY A 77 4.96 1.48 3.90
CA GLY A 77 5.38 0.81 5.12
C GLY A 77 4.80 -0.59 5.31
N THR A 78 4.04 -1.11 4.34
CA THR A 78 3.48 -2.47 4.37
C THR A 78 4.53 -3.52 4.04
N THR A 79 4.31 -4.76 4.48
CA THR A 79 5.14 -5.91 4.11
C THR A 79 5.07 -6.21 2.61
N HIS A 80 3.94 -5.91 1.97
CA HIS A 80 3.75 -6.00 0.51
C HIS A 80 4.76 -5.15 -0.27
N GLN A 81 5.02 -3.93 0.21
CA GLN A 81 6.00 -3.04 -0.40
C GLN A 81 7.41 -3.61 -0.33
N LYS A 82 7.82 -4.04 0.87
CA LYS A 82 9.13 -4.67 1.07
C LYS A 82 9.26 -5.95 0.23
N TYR A 83 8.23 -6.80 0.21
CA TYR A 83 8.22 -8.02 -0.59
C TYR A 83 8.44 -7.75 -2.08
N LEU A 84 7.71 -6.81 -2.68
CA LEU A 84 7.87 -6.48 -4.09
C LEU A 84 9.24 -5.85 -4.37
N GLN A 85 9.77 -5.01 -3.48
CA GLN A 85 11.09 -4.42 -3.63
C GLN A 85 12.22 -5.47 -3.57
N ASP A 86 12.10 -6.44 -2.66
CA ASP A 86 13.12 -7.46 -2.42
C ASP A 86 13.06 -8.62 -3.42
N LYS A 87 11.84 -9.04 -3.81
CA LYS A 87 11.63 -10.25 -4.65
C LYS A 87 11.28 -9.96 -6.10
N HIS A 88 10.74 -8.77 -6.37
CA HIS A 88 10.29 -8.37 -7.71
C HIS A 88 10.77 -6.96 -8.08
N PRO A 89 12.08 -6.68 -8.05
CA PRO A 89 12.63 -5.35 -8.35
C PRO A 89 12.31 -4.88 -9.78
N GLU A 90 11.95 -5.80 -10.68
CA GLU A 90 11.46 -5.51 -12.02
C GLU A 90 10.09 -4.83 -12.06
N VAL A 91 9.37 -4.82 -10.94
CA VAL A 91 8.10 -4.14 -10.75
C VAL A 91 8.32 -2.77 -10.10
N LYS A 92 7.68 -1.73 -10.64
CA LYS A 92 7.75 -0.38 -10.06
C LYS A 92 6.72 -0.22 -8.95
N THR A 93 7.14 -0.29 -7.70
CA THR A 93 6.27 0.00 -6.55
C THR A 93 5.94 1.50 -6.49
N VAL A 94 4.67 1.82 -6.28
CA VAL A 94 4.20 3.19 -6.04
C VAL A 94 3.55 3.23 -4.66
N ALA A 95 4.15 3.97 -3.75
CA ALA A 95 3.66 4.10 -2.38
C ALA A 95 2.54 5.16 -2.30
N TYR A 96 1.49 4.85 -1.57
CA TYR A 96 0.41 5.75 -1.20
C TYR A 96 0.26 5.76 0.32
N ASP A 97 -0.31 6.85 0.85
CA ASP A 97 -0.70 7.01 2.26
C ASP A 97 -1.91 6.15 2.67
N SER A 98 -2.69 5.67 1.71
CA SER A 98 -3.85 4.80 1.92
C SER A 98 -4.16 3.92 0.71
N TYR A 99 -4.78 2.77 0.94
CA TYR A 99 -5.28 1.91 -0.14
C TYR A 99 -6.37 2.59 -0.98
N GLN A 100 -7.19 3.46 -0.39
CA GLN A 100 -8.21 4.23 -1.12
C GLN A 100 -7.55 5.06 -2.22
N ASN A 101 -6.44 5.73 -1.92
CA ASN A 101 -5.72 6.54 -2.91
C ASN A 101 -5.09 5.68 -4.02
N ALA A 102 -4.56 4.51 -3.69
CA ALA A 102 -4.07 3.55 -4.68
C ALA A 102 -5.20 3.06 -5.61
N ILE A 103 -6.39 2.74 -5.07
CA ILE A 103 -7.56 2.32 -5.85
C ILE A 103 -8.10 3.45 -6.73
N ILE A 104 -8.12 4.68 -6.22
CA ILE A 104 -8.53 5.86 -7.00
C ILE A 104 -7.59 6.06 -8.20
N ASP A 105 -6.28 5.93 -8.02
CA ASP A 105 -5.34 6.03 -9.14
C ASP A 105 -5.50 4.87 -10.14
N LEU A 106 -5.76 3.65 -9.66
CA LEU A 106 -6.08 2.50 -10.52
C LEU A 106 -7.32 2.76 -11.38
N LYS A 107 -8.37 3.36 -10.82
CA LYS A 107 -9.59 3.75 -11.55
C LYS A 107 -9.31 4.85 -12.59
N LYS A 108 -8.42 5.80 -12.29
CA LYS A 108 -8.02 6.91 -13.17
C LYS A 108 -7.01 6.51 -14.25
N TRP A 109 -6.33 5.38 -14.10
CA TRP A 109 -5.35 4.85 -15.05
C TRP A 109 -5.74 4.89 -16.56
N PRO A 110 -6.95 4.48 -17.00
CA PRO A 110 -7.36 4.59 -18.41
C PRO A 110 -7.45 6.04 -18.91
N TYR A 111 -7.73 7.00 -18.03
CA TYR A 111 -7.73 8.42 -18.38
C TYR A 111 -6.30 8.93 -18.55
N ARG A 112 -5.38 8.56 -17.63
CA ARG A 112 -3.94 8.89 -17.77
C ARG A 112 -3.33 8.32 -19.05
N ARG A 113 -3.67 7.10 -19.48
CA ARG A 113 -3.24 6.56 -20.78
C ARG A 113 -3.80 7.34 -21.97
N ARG A 114 -5.06 7.79 -21.90
CA ARG A 114 -5.67 8.62 -22.96
C ARG A 114 -5.04 10.00 -23.06
N VAL A 115 -4.80 10.66 -21.92
CA VAL A 115 -4.13 11.97 -21.88
C VAL A 115 -2.69 11.88 -22.38
N ARG A 116 -1.92 10.85 -21.99
CA ARG A 116 -0.57 10.62 -22.54
C ARG A 116 -0.56 10.23 -24.03
N ARG A 117 -1.66 9.66 -24.55
CA ARG A 117 -1.83 9.30 -25.96
C ARG A 117 -2.49 10.41 -26.80
N HIS A 118 -2.69 11.61 -26.25
CA HIS A 118 -3.17 12.75 -27.02
C HIS A 118 -1.98 13.68 -27.35
N PRO A 119 -1.35 13.54 -28.52
CA PRO A 119 -0.53 14.61 -29.08
C PRO A 119 -1.49 15.69 -29.60
N ARG A 120 -1.78 16.67 -28.74
CA ARG A 120 -2.42 17.95 -29.09
C ARG A 120 -1.57 19.00 -28.37
N TRP A 121 -0.72 19.83 -28.97
CA TRP A 121 -0.53 20.25 -30.35
C TRP A 121 0.94 20.66 -30.51
N SER A 122 1.63 20.09 -31.49
CA SER A 122 2.81 20.69 -32.12
C SER A 122 2.57 20.56 -33.62
N THR A 123 2.08 21.62 -34.24
CA THR A 123 2.38 22.01 -35.62
C THR A 123 1.91 23.45 -35.82
N ASN A 124 2.87 24.24 -36.28
CA ASN A 124 2.77 25.59 -36.85
C ASN A 124 1.57 25.82 -37.75
N GLY A 125 1.10 27.07 -37.74
CA GLY A 125 0.19 27.71 -38.69
C GLY A 125 0.04 29.17 -38.30
#